data_AF-A0A510JJX4-F1
#
_entry.id   AF-A0A510JJX4-F1
#
_cell.length_a   1.000
_cell.length_b   1.000
_cell.length_c   1.000
_cell.angle_alpha   90.00
_cell.angle_beta   90.00
_cell.angle_gamma   90.00
#
_symmetry.space_group_name_H-M   'P 1'
#
loop_
_entity.id
_entity.type
_entity.pdbx_description
1 polymer ?
#
loop_
_entity_poly.entity_id
_entity_poly.type
_entity_poly.pdbx_seq_one_letter_code
_entity_poly.pdbx_strand_id
1 'polypeptide(L)' 'MKNLVRVLIVVLLGLSVTGCELFSPKFWQRVDERSREKGEKCYRRANGEMYCKDRYGNRTY' A
#
# COMPACT_ATOMS: atom_id res chain seq x y z
N MET A 1 -6.89 -26.81 -26.59
CA MET A 1 -7.68 -25.86 -25.76
C MET A 1 -7.43 -26.00 -24.25
N LYS A 2 -7.35 -27.22 -23.68
CA LYS A 2 -7.15 -27.45 -22.23
C LYS A 2 -5.89 -26.78 -21.64
N ASN A 3 -4.80 -26.71 -22.41
CA ASN A 3 -3.53 -26.14 -21.93
C ASN A 3 -3.55 -24.60 -21.91
N LEU A 4 -4.29 -23.96 -22.82
CA LEU A 4 -4.40 -22.50 -22.90
C LEU A 4 -5.17 -21.94 -21.68
N VAL A 5 -6.23 -22.63 -21.29
CA VAL A 5 -7.03 -22.30 -20.10
C VAL A 5 -6.19 -22.44 -18.82
N ARG A 6 -5.33 -23.47 -18.73
CA ARG A 6 -4.41 -23.64 -17.59
C ARG A 6 -3.42 -22.49 -17.46
N VAL A 7 -2.83 -22.02 -18.57
CA VAL A 7 -1.88 -20.88 -18.55
C VAL A 7 -2.59 -19.60 -18.12
N LEU A 8 -3.78 -19.32 -18.64
CA LEU A 8 -4.57 -18.14 -18.25
C LEU A 8 -4.88 -18.11 -16.75
N ILE A 9 -5.24 -19.24 -16.16
CA ILE A 9 -5.52 -19.36 -14.73
C ILE A 9 -4.26 -19.05 -13.89
N VAL A 10 -3.10 -19.58 -14.29
CA VAL A 10 -1.84 -19.33 -13.58
C VAL A 10 -1.42 -17.87 -13.66
N VAL A 11 -1.59 -17.22 -14.82
CA VAL A 11 -1.29 -15.79 -15.00
C VAL A 11 -2.21 -14.92 -14.13
N LEU A 12 -3.52 -15.21 -14.11
CA LEU A 12 -4.48 -14.48 -13.28
C LEU A 12 -4.17 -14.62 -11.79
N LEU A 13 -3.78 -15.82 -11.34
CA LEU A 13 -3.34 -16.05 -9.96
C LEU A 13 -2.03 -15.32 -9.64
N GLY A 14 -1.07 -15.29 -10.56
CA GLY A 14 0.17 -14.52 -10.37
C GLY A 14 -0.08 -13.01 -10.25
N LEU A 15 -1.04 -12.48 -11.03
CA LEU A 15 -1.42 -11.08 -10.99
C LEU A 15 -2.19 -10.70 -9.71
N SER A 16 -3.01 -11.60 -9.16
CA SER A 16 -3.72 -11.34 -7.90
C SER A 16 -2.77 -11.30 -6.71
N VAL A 17 -1.77 -12.17 -6.66
CA VAL A 17 -0.77 -12.21 -5.57
C VAL A 17 0.17 -11.02 -5.63
N THR A 18 0.60 -10.60 -6.82
CA THR A 18 1.47 -9.43 -6.99
C THR A 18 0.77 -8.10 -6.70
N GLY A 19 -0.56 -8.03 -6.80
CA GLY A 19 -1.32 -6.80 -6.51
C GLY A 19 -1.28 -6.37 -5.03
N CYS A 20 -1.24 -7.32 -4.09
CA CYS A 20 -1.28 -6.99 -2.66
C CYS A 20 0.08 -6.52 -2.10
N GLU A 21 1.19 -7.05 -2.61
CA GLU A 21 2.53 -6.77 -2.06
C GLU A 21 3.38 -5.82 -2.91
N LEU A 22 3.17 -5.73 -4.22
CA LEU A 22 4.07 -4.95 -5.10
C LEU A 22 3.75 -3.45 -5.12
N PHE A 23 2.50 -3.06 -4.86
CA PHE A 23 2.06 -1.65 -4.91
C PHE A 23 2.21 -0.90 -3.57
N SER A 24 2.23 -1.60 -2.44
CA SER A 24 2.35 -0.96 -1.12
C SER A 24 3.76 -0.43 -0.80
N PRO A 25 4.87 -1.16 -0.97
CA PRO A 25 6.15 -0.78 -0.34
C PRO A 25 6.70 0.54 -0.88
N LYS A 26 6.61 0.79 -2.19
CA LYS A 26 7.05 2.06 -2.80
C LYS A 26 6.15 3.26 -2.45
N PHE A 27 4.85 3.02 -2.23
CA PHE A 27 3.93 4.07 -1.80
C PHE A 27 4.24 4.46 -0.35
N TRP A 28 4.39 3.46 0.53
CA TRP A 28 4.69 3.68 1.94
C TRP A 28 6.07 4.27 2.20
N GLN A 29 7.09 3.88 1.43
CA GLN A 29 8.41 4.52 1.52
C GLN A 29 8.34 6.04 1.25
N ARG A 30 7.60 6.47 0.23
CA ARG A 30 7.45 7.90 -0.06
C ARG A 30 6.62 8.63 1.00
N VAL A 31 5.61 7.97 1.57
CA VAL A 31 4.85 8.53 2.69
C VAL A 31 5.75 8.66 3.91
N ASP A 32 6.57 7.66 4.22
CA ASP A 32 7.49 7.66 5.36
C ASP A 32 8.56 8.75 5.19
N GLU A 33 9.16 8.89 4.01
CA GLU A 33 10.16 9.93 3.73
C GLU A 33 9.57 11.35 3.87
N ARG A 34 8.41 11.60 3.25
CA ARG A 34 7.69 12.88 3.40
C ARG A 34 7.27 13.15 4.85
N SER A 35 6.88 12.10 5.57
CA SER A 35 6.50 12.17 6.98
C SER A 35 7.68 12.60 7.84
N ARG A 36 8.88 12.05 7.57
CA ARG A 36 10.12 12.40 8.26
C ARG A 36 10.55 13.84 8.01
N GLU A 37 10.42 14.35 6.79
CA GLU A 37 10.74 15.75 6.46
C GLU A 37 9.82 16.75 7.16
N LYS A 38 8.51 16.45 7.23
CA LYS A 38 7.51 17.34 7.86
C LYS A 38 7.38 17.15 9.37
N GLY A 39 8.01 16.11 9.93
CA GLY A 39 7.82 15.72 11.33
C GLY A 39 6.40 15.23 11.63
N GLU A 40 5.71 14.67 10.63
CA GLU A 40 4.40 14.05 10.78
C GLU A 40 4.53 12.52 10.90
N LYS A 41 3.56 11.88 11.54
CA LYS A 41 3.43 10.41 11.59
C LYS A 41 2.06 10.02 11.08
N CYS A 42 2.03 9.24 10.00
CA CYS A 42 0.80 8.73 9.42
C CYS A 42 0.49 7.32 9.92
N TYR A 43 -0.77 7.10 10.29
CA TYR A 43 -1.28 5.84 10.83
C TYR A 43 -2.39 5.32 9.92
N ARG A 44 -2.44 3.99 9.78
CA ARG A 44 -3.53 3.30 9.08
C ARG A 44 -4.42 2.59 10.08
N ARG A 45 -5.73 2.82 9.98
CA ARG A 45 -6.73 2.09 10.75
C ARG A 45 -7.05 0.75 10.08
N ALA A 46 -7.58 -0.18 10.88
CA ALA A 46 -8.05 -1.48 10.38
C ALA A 46 -9.18 -1.37 9.34
N ASN A 47 -9.95 -0.27 9.38
CA ASN A 47 -11.00 0.03 8.38
C ASN A 47 -10.44 0.61 7.06
N GLY A 48 -9.12 0.78 6.94
CA GLY A 48 -8.47 1.32 5.74
C GLY A 48 -8.29 2.84 5.71
N GLU A 49 -8.86 3.59 6.67
CA GLU A 49 -8.71 5.04 6.77
C GLU A 49 -7.27 5.42 7.17
N MET A 50 -6.69 6.38 6.44
CA MET A 50 -5.39 6.97 6.73
C MET A 50 -5.56 8.29 7.46
N TYR A 51 -4.68 8.57 8.43
CA TYR A 51 -4.57 9.91 8.98
C TYR A 51 -3.16 10.19 9.46
N CYS A 52 -2.76 11.46 9.41
CA CYS A 52 -1.45 11.91 9.83
C CYS A 52 -1.57 12.79 11.09
N LYS A 53 -0.54 12.75 11.93
CA LYS A 53 -0.40 13.60 13.11
C LYS A 53 0.90 14.38 13.02
N ASP A 54 0.87 15.66 13.34
CA ASP A 54 2.08 16.45 13.50
C ASP A 54 2.87 16.05 14.77
N ARG A 55 4.02 16.69 14.98
CA ARG A 55 4.87 16.49 16.17
C ARG A 55 4.21 16.86 17.51
N TYR A 56 3.10 17.59 17.48
CA TYR A 56 2.32 17.99 18.66
C TYR A 56 1.10 17.08 18.89
N GLY A 57 0.82 16.17 17.97
CA GLY A 57 -0.30 15.23 18.03
C GLY A 57 -1.58 15.72 17.34
N ASN A 58 -1.57 16.87 16.67
CA ASN A 58 -2.72 17.37 15.93
C ASN A 58 -2.86 16.64 14.59
N ARG A 59 -4.10 16.36 14.18
CA ARG A 59 -4.40 15.68 12.92
C ARG A 59 -4.14 16.64 11.75
N THR A 60 -3.34 16.22 10.77
CA THR A 60 -3.09 16.94 9.53
C THR A 60 -3.99 16.37 8.41
N TYR A 61 -4.53 17.25 7.54
CA TYR A 61 -5.42 16.91 6.42
C TYR A 61 -4.69 16.99 5.08
#